data_AF-A0A9D3Y9R8-F1
#
_entry.id   AF-A0A9D3Y9R8-F1
#
_cell.length_a   1.000
_cell.length_b   1.000
_cell.length_c   1.000
_cell.angle_alpha   90.00
_cell.angle_beta   90.00
_cell.angle_gamma   90.00
#
_symmetry.space_group_name_H-M   'P 1'
#
loop_
_entity.id
_entity.type
_entity.pdbx_description
1 polymer ?
#
loop_
_entity_poly.entity_id
_entity_poly.type
_entity_poly.pdbx_seq_one_letter_code
_entity_poly.pdbx_strand_id
1 'polypeptide(L)'
;MTTAGYCIVLFGRLAPAGTSAIPDSLCENECGNTLLSSALFVDHFRNFPLESSTVSHPQAGPSLSWSNGPFKNDRVHAIRCHCPNMLQAWANRTRHWPPSDIVEKVVAMGAFVTPIGFKGSKHIHVEWRICFNTGETELVNSLNDTHIKLYMLLKMIAKDILKPKMKEITSYTMKNIVLWLAKNNKSSLFHSESLFHWLHEGLDILRTAISTRQLPYYMIPERNLMATSGLSNEQQLLWGRTIKDMMEEGPRILLRLDKFRKAVIGYPEPLLWYSKMRTELEMWQLKLFNRQLQCEVTNSMVFETDTIVQTCIKRTNEIQQEVAWRMGIDGSSFDDVKVLKMMLS
;
A
#
# COMPACT_ATOMS: atom_id res chain seq x y z
N MET A 1 -25.35 9.90 -9.68
CA MET A 1 -24.18 9.26 -9.06
C MET A 1 -24.27 9.47 -7.57
N THR A 2 -23.94 8.46 -6.78
CA THR A 2 -23.88 8.58 -5.32
C THR A 2 -22.52 9.21 -4.92
N THR A 3 -21.79 8.62 -3.99
CA THR A 3 -20.42 9.04 -3.65
C THR A 3 -19.41 8.60 -4.72
N ALA A 4 -18.31 9.34 -4.88
CA ALA A 4 -17.24 9.00 -5.83
C ALA A 4 -16.74 7.54 -5.65
N GLY A 5 -16.71 6.81 -6.76
CA GLY A 5 -16.35 5.38 -6.80
C GLY A 5 -17.45 4.41 -6.32
N TYR A 6 -18.67 4.91 -6.13
CA TYR A 6 -19.88 4.11 -5.88
C TYR A 6 -20.93 4.39 -6.96
N CYS A 7 -21.79 3.42 -7.22
CA CYS A 7 -22.86 3.51 -8.21
C CYS A 7 -24.10 2.73 -7.77
N ILE A 8 -25.22 2.99 -8.43
CA ILE A 8 -26.43 2.17 -8.36
C ILE A 8 -26.48 1.37 -9.66
N VAL A 9 -26.78 0.07 -9.56
CA VAL A 9 -26.91 -0.81 -10.72
C VAL A 9 -28.39 -0.89 -11.08
N LEU A 10 -28.74 -0.41 -12.27
CA LEU A 10 -30.10 -0.42 -12.81
C LEU A 10 -30.23 -1.49 -13.88
N PHE A 11 -31.37 -2.18 -13.91
CA PHE A 11 -31.70 -3.06 -15.02
C PHE A 11 -32.26 -2.25 -16.19
N GLY A 12 -31.67 -2.46 -17.39
CA GLY A 12 -32.25 -1.98 -18.64
C GLY A 12 -33.45 -2.83 -19.08
N ARG A 13 -34.15 -2.42 -20.14
CA ARG A 13 -35.27 -3.20 -20.69
C ARG A 13 -34.79 -4.52 -21.33
N LEU A 14 -35.46 -5.60 -20.94
CA LEU A 14 -35.45 -7.00 -21.42
C LEU A 14 -34.08 -7.59 -21.81
N ALA A 15 -33.64 -8.57 -21.02
CA ALA A 15 -32.51 -9.41 -21.38
C ALA A 15 -32.83 -10.25 -22.65
N PRO A 16 -31.83 -10.53 -23.51
CA PRO A 16 -32.02 -11.39 -24.67
C PRO A 16 -32.64 -12.75 -24.31
N ALA A 17 -33.44 -13.33 -25.20
CA ALA A 17 -34.01 -14.65 -24.96
C ALA A 17 -32.89 -15.68 -24.65
N GLY A 18 -33.01 -16.40 -23.54
CA GLY A 18 -32.05 -17.43 -23.12
C GLY A 18 -31.00 -17.00 -22.09
N THR A 19 -30.94 -15.72 -21.69
CA THR A 19 -30.13 -15.34 -20.51
C THR A 19 -30.85 -15.67 -19.21
N SER A 20 -30.15 -16.27 -18.25
CA SER A 20 -30.68 -16.47 -16.89
C SER A 20 -30.97 -15.11 -16.26
N ALA A 21 -32.25 -14.87 -15.94
CA ALA A 21 -32.67 -13.65 -15.27
C ALA A 21 -32.00 -13.55 -13.89
N ILE A 22 -31.58 -12.34 -13.51
CA ILE A 22 -31.24 -12.09 -12.11
C ILE A 22 -32.55 -12.23 -11.31
N PRO A 23 -32.57 -13.02 -10.22
CA PRO A 23 -33.81 -13.24 -9.47
C PRO A 23 -34.39 -11.91 -8.98
N ASP A 24 -35.71 -11.73 -9.12
CA ASP A 24 -36.42 -10.55 -8.63
C ASP A 24 -36.22 -10.34 -7.12
N SER A 25 -35.91 -11.40 -6.37
CA SER A 25 -35.57 -11.36 -4.94
C SER A 25 -34.27 -10.62 -4.63
N LEU A 26 -33.43 -10.31 -5.62
CA LEU A 26 -32.23 -9.49 -5.46
C LEU A 26 -32.47 -8.02 -5.83
N CYS A 27 -33.68 -7.70 -6.31
CA CYS A 27 -34.01 -6.41 -6.88
C CYS A 27 -34.88 -5.60 -5.91
N GLU A 28 -34.74 -4.28 -5.98
CA GLU A 28 -35.60 -3.32 -5.32
C GLU A 28 -36.20 -2.38 -6.37
N ASN A 29 -37.38 -1.83 -6.11
CA ASN A 29 -38.03 -0.87 -7.00
C ASN A 29 -38.05 0.51 -6.35
N GLU A 30 -37.41 1.49 -6.99
CA GLU A 30 -37.38 2.88 -6.49
C GLU A 30 -37.63 3.84 -7.66
N CYS A 31 -38.60 4.74 -7.49
CA CYS A 31 -39.00 5.74 -8.48
C CYS A 31 -39.24 5.18 -9.90
N GLY A 32 -39.83 3.99 -10.01
CA GLY A 32 -40.15 3.36 -11.29
C GLY A 32 -38.98 2.66 -11.99
N ASN A 33 -37.82 2.55 -11.33
CA ASN A 33 -36.68 1.77 -11.81
C ASN A 33 -36.50 0.50 -10.98
N THR A 34 -36.09 -0.58 -11.65
CA THR A 34 -35.65 -1.81 -10.99
C THR A 34 -34.14 -1.75 -10.79
N LEU A 35 -33.73 -1.76 -9.53
CA LEU A 35 -32.34 -1.65 -9.07
C LEU A 35 -31.89 -3.00 -8.54
N LEU A 36 -30.61 -3.33 -8.72
CA LEU A 36 -30.00 -4.47 -8.06
C LEU A 36 -29.55 -4.06 -6.64
N SER A 37 -30.13 -4.69 -5.62
CA SER A 37 -29.78 -4.42 -4.22
C SER A 37 -28.46 -5.10 -3.85
N SER A 38 -27.50 -4.32 -3.38
CA SER A 38 -26.22 -4.86 -2.92
C SER A 38 -26.39 -5.69 -1.64
N ALA A 39 -27.32 -5.29 -0.76
CA ALA A 39 -27.62 -5.99 0.49
C ALA A 39 -28.24 -7.36 0.21
N LEU A 40 -29.29 -7.41 -0.61
CA LEU A 40 -29.95 -8.67 -0.98
C LEU A 40 -28.99 -9.59 -1.75
N PHE A 41 -28.16 -9.02 -2.63
CA PHE A 41 -27.14 -9.78 -3.35
C PHE A 41 -26.15 -10.46 -2.40
N VAL A 42 -25.63 -9.73 -1.40
CA VAL A 42 -24.72 -10.32 -0.41
C VAL A 42 -25.42 -11.42 0.39
N ASP A 43 -26.65 -11.18 0.86
CA ASP A 43 -27.39 -12.14 1.66
C ASP A 43 -27.72 -13.42 0.88
N HIS A 44 -28.01 -13.30 -0.41
CA HIS A 44 -28.21 -14.46 -1.29
C HIS A 44 -26.97 -15.36 -1.35
N PHE A 45 -25.78 -14.80 -1.57
CA PHE A 45 -24.55 -15.60 -1.63
C PHE A 45 -24.07 -16.07 -0.26
N ARG A 46 -24.43 -15.38 0.82
CA ARG A 46 -24.17 -15.85 2.20
C ARG A 46 -24.93 -17.11 2.55
N ASN A 47 -26.16 -17.24 2.06
CA ASN A 47 -27.03 -18.38 2.34
C ASN A 47 -26.77 -19.58 1.41
N PHE A 48 -25.82 -19.47 0.49
CA PHE A 48 -25.39 -20.59 -0.34
C PHE A 48 -24.51 -21.52 0.50
N PRO A 49 -24.83 -22.83 0.62
CA PRO A 49 -24.08 -23.73 1.49
C PRO A 49 -22.63 -23.86 1.01
N LEU A 50 -21.68 -23.53 1.89
CA LEU A 50 -20.29 -23.96 1.72
C LEU A 50 -20.18 -25.45 2.07
N GLU A 51 -19.21 -26.13 1.46
CA GLU A 51 -18.93 -27.55 1.71
C GLU A 51 -18.80 -27.86 3.21
N SER A 52 -19.17 -29.09 3.58
CA SER A 52 -19.40 -29.56 4.96
C SER A 52 -18.20 -29.50 5.92
N SER A 53 -17.01 -29.14 5.43
CA SER A 53 -15.76 -29.03 6.20
C SER A 53 -15.32 -27.58 6.47
N THR A 54 -16.16 -26.58 6.21
CA THR A 54 -15.80 -25.16 6.33
C THR A 54 -16.32 -24.50 7.61
N VAL A 55 -15.49 -23.66 8.25
CA VAL A 55 -15.88 -22.82 9.38
C VAL A 55 -16.10 -21.39 8.88
N SER A 56 -17.31 -20.86 9.08
CA SER A 56 -17.64 -19.47 8.76
C SER A 56 -17.18 -18.52 9.87
N HIS A 57 -16.75 -17.32 9.51
CA HIS A 57 -16.30 -16.29 10.46
C HIS A 57 -17.21 -15.05 10.42
N PRO A 58 -17.34 -14.29 11.52
CA PRO A 58 -17.96 -12.97 11.51
C PRO A 58 -17.23 -12.05 10.52
N GLN A 59 -17.98 -11.41 9.61
CA GLN A 59 -17.43 -10.72 8.45
C GLN A 59 -17.64 -9.20 8.50
N ALA A 60 -16.62 -8.46 8.07
CA ALA A 60 -16.70 -7.04 7.78
C ALA A 60 -16.56 -6.83 6.27
N GLY A 61 -17.59 -6.27 5.62
CA GLY A 61 -17.58 -5.95 4.18
C GLY A 61 -18.21 -7.03 3.27
N PRO A 62 -17.91 -7.03 1.95
CA PRO A 62 -18.60 -7.85 0.95
C PRO A 62 -18.00 -9.26 0.79
N SER A 63 -17.01 -9.63 1.59
CA SER A 63 -16.30 -10.91 1.46
C SER A 63 -16.96 -12.01 2.26
N LEU A 64 -17.13 -13.17 1.63
CA LEU A 64 -17.36 -14.44 2.28
C LEU A 64 -16.01 -15.01 2.71
N SER A 65 -15.76 -15.04 4.01
CA SER A 65 -14.54 -15.56 4.63
C SER A 65 -14.77 -16.96 5.18
N TRP A 66 -13.91 -17.91 4.80
CA TRP A 66 -13.90 -19.26 5.36
C TRP A 66 -12.46 -19.75 5.55
N SER A 67 -12.29 -20.73 6.43
CA SER A 67 -11.03 -21.45 6.57
C SER A 67 -11.09 -22.80 5.87
N ASN A 68 -9.97 -23.18 5.26
CA ASN A 68 -9.71 -24.56 4.82
C ASN A 68 -8.35 -24.97 5.38
N GLY A 69 -8.35 -25.67 6.52
CA GLY A 69 -7.15 -25.95 7.30
C GLY A 69 -6.45 -24.67 7.77
N PRO A 70 -5.13 -24.49 7.52
CA PRO A 70 -4.39 -23.29 7.93
C PRO A 70 -4.67 -22.06 7.05
N PHE A 71 -5.36 -22.23 5.92
CA PHE A 71 -5.60 -21.17 4.96
C PHE A 71 -6.92 -20.46 5.25
N LYS A 72 -6.85 -19.14 5.41
CA LYS A 72 -8.03 -18.27 5.41
C LYS A 72 -8.25 -17.74 4.00
N ASN A 73 -9.44 -17.98 3.46
CA ASN A 73 -9.85 -17.53 2.13
C ASN A 73 -10.95 -16.48 2.26
N ASP A 74 -10.86 -15.45 1.41
CA ASP A 74 -11.89 -14.43 1.27
C ASP A 74 -12.37 -14.41 -0.19
N ARG A 75 -13.66 -14.64 -0.42
CA ARG A 75 -14.30 -14.54 -1.75
C ARG A 75 -15.21 -13.34 -1.78
N VAL A 76 -15.06 -12.52 -2.79
CA VAL A 76 -15.96 -11.39 -3.05
C VAL A 76 -16.62 -11.63 -4.39
N HIS A 77 -17.95 -11.71 -4.40
CA HIS A 77 -18.71 -11.73 -5.64
C HIS A 77 -18.70 -10.32 -6.23
N ALA A 78 -18.43 -10.23 -7.53
CA ALA A 78 -18.34 -8.96 -8.24
C ALA A 78 -18.99 -9.09 -9.62
N ILE A 79 -19.58 -8.01 -10.10
CA ILE A 79 -20.19 -7.93 -11.42
C ILE A 79 -19.25 -7.13 -12.31
N ARG A 80 -18.94 -7.65 -13.50
CA ARG A 80 -18.14 -6.90 -14.48
C ARG A 80 -18.93 -5.69 -14.95
N CYS A 81 -18.30 -4.51 -14.92
CA CYS A 81 -18.90 -3.28 -15.42
C CYS A 81 -18.00 -2.62 -16.46
N HIS A 82 -18.64 -1.98 -17.44
CA HIS A 82 -17.93 -1.21 -18.46
C HIS A 82 -17.84 0.25 -18.03
N CYS A 83 -16.63 0.72 -17.76
CA CYS A 83 -16.37 2.09 -17.26
C CYS A 83 -15.29 2.81 -18.08
N PRO A 84 -15.49 3.02 -19.40
CA PRO A 84 -14.45 3.52 -20.30
C PRO A 84 -13.98 4.92 -19.91
N ASN A 85 -14.90 5.84 -19.59
CA ASN A 85 -14.54 7.22 -19.24
C ASN A 85 -13.64 7.29 -18.00
N MET A 86 -13.91 6.48 -16.99
CA MET A 86 -13.13 6.45 -15.75
C MET A 86 -11.75 5.83 -15.97
N LEU A 87 -11.67 4.76 -16.76
CA LEU A 87 -10.39 4.14 -17.13
C LEU A 87 -9.55 5.06 -18.03
N GLN A 88 -10.17 5.78 -18.96
CA GLN A 88 -9.49 6.75 -19.80
C GLN A 88 -9.02 7.98 -19.01
N ALA A 89 -9.85 8.50 -18.10
CA ALA A 89 -9.44 9.55 -17.18
C ALA A 89 -8.26 9.09 -16.29
N TRP A 90 -8.24 7.81 -15.89
CA TRP A 90 -7.09 7.23 -15.23
C TRP A 90 -5.88 7.12 -16.17
N ALA A 91 -6.03 6.66 -17.40
CA ALA A 91 -4.94 6.45 -18.37
C ALA A 91 -4.26 7.76 -18.81
N ASN A 92 -5.02 8.84 -18.93
CA ASN A 92 -4.52 10.13 -19.43
C ASN A 92 -3.69 10.93 -18.41
N ARG A 93 -3.51 10.44 -17.18
CA ARG A 93 -2.70 11.16 -16.17
C ARG A 93 -1.21 11.13 -16.51
N THR A 94 -0.54 12.26 -16.32
CA THR A 94 0.92 12.38 -16.33
C THR A 94 1.54 11.47 -15.27
N ARG A 95 2.53 10.66 -15.65
CA ARG A 95 3.13 9.65 -14.76
C ARG A 95 4.58 9.34 -15.13
N HIS A 96 5.36 8.90 -14.15
CA HIS A 96 6.63 8.22 -14.36
C HIS A 96 6.49 6.71 -14.47
N TRP A 97 5.41 6.19 -13.88
CA TRP A 97 5.05 4.78 -13.82
C TRP A 97 3.51 4.65 -13.72
N PRO A 98 2.89 3.60 -14.25
CA PRO A 98 3.51 2.50 -15.00
C PRO A 98 3.81 2.88 -16.46
N PRO A 99 4.59 2.06 -17.18
CA PRO A 99 4.79 2.20 -18.63
C PRO A 99 3.48 2.05 -19.42
N SER A 100 3.46 2.56 -20.66
CA SER A 100 2.23 2.67 -21.46
C SER A 100 1.55 1.34 -21.78
N ASP A 101 2.32 0.28 -22.02
CA ASP A 101 1.80 -1.08 -22.25
C ASP A 101 1.00 -1.60 -21.05
N ILE A 102 1.49 -1.34 -19.84
CA ILE A 102 0.77 -1.67 -18.61
C ILE A 102 -0.50 -0.81 -18.46
N VAL A 103 -0.46 0.47 -18.85
CA VAL A 103 -1.64 1.34 -18.86
C VAL A 103 -2.72 0.76 -19.79
N GLU A 104 -2.35 0.42 -21.03
CA GLU A 104 -3.25 -0.17 -22.01
C GLU A 104 -3.85 -1.49 -21.51
N LYS A 105 -3.02 -2.35 -20.93
CA LYS A 105 -3.43 -3.62 -20.34
C LYS A 105 -4.45 -3.43 -19.21
N VAL A 106 -4.20 -2.48 -18.30
CA VAL A 106 -5.12 -2.14 -17.20
C VAL A 106 -6.46 -1.62 -17.74
N VAL A 107 -6.45 -0.77 -18.77
CA VAL A 107 -7.67 -0.27 -19.41
C VAL A 107 -8.47 -1.42 -20.05
N ALA A 108 -7.78 -2.34 -20.74
CA ALA A 108 -8.42 -3.49 -21.39
C ALA A 108 -9.05 -4.49 -20.40
N MET A 109 -8.50 -4.61 -19.19
CA MET A 109 -9.06 -5.49 -18.14
C MET A 109 -10.45 -5.05 -17.66
N GLY A 110 -10.78 -3.76 -17.79
CA GLY A 110 -12.08 -3.22 -17.41
C GLY A 110 -12.25 -3.01 -15.89
N ALA A 111 -13.50 -2.89 -15.46
CA ALA A 111 -13.86 -2.61 -14.07
C ALA A 111 -14.86 -3.65 -13.55
N PHE A 112 -15.03 -3.65 -12.24
CA PHE A 112 -16.00 -4.47 -11.55
C PHE A 112 -16.75 -3.62 -10.52
N VAL A 113 -17.91 -4.10 -10.10
CA VAL A 113 -18.62 -3.57 -8.95
C VAL A 113 -18.78 -4.66 -7.89
N THR A 114 -18.57 -4.28 -6.64
CA THR A 114 -18.71 -5.16 -5.46
C THR A 114 -19.89 -4.70 -4.61
N PRO A 115 -20.62 -5.62 -3.97
CA PRO A 115 -21.86 -5.31 -3.28
C PRO A 115 -21.56 -4.74 -1.88
N ILE A 116 -21.09 -3.50 -1.85
CA ILE A 116 -20.85 -2.74 -0.64
C ILE A 116 -21.14 -1.27 -0.89
N GLY A 117 -22.09 -0.72 -0.13
CA GLY A 117 -22.43 0.69 -0.18
C GLY A 117 -21.44 1.60 0.54
N PHE A 118 -21.60 2.90 0.32
CA PHE A 118 -20.82 3.92 1.00
C PHE A 118 -21.32 4.09 2.43
N LYS A 119 -20.42 3.97 3.41
CA LYS A 119 -20.78 4.08 4.82
C LYS A 119 -21.36 5.46 5.12
N GLY A 120 -22.57 5.50 5.67
CA GLY A 120 -23.29 6.73 5.98
C GLY A 120 -24.19 7.25 4.84
N SER A 121 -24.19 6.59 3.67
CA SER A 121 -25.17 6.89 2.61
C SER A 121 -26.58 6.44 3.02
N LYS A 122 -27.60 7.20 2.61
CA LYS A 122 -29.01 6.80 2.74
C LYS A 122 -29.34 5.60 1.86
N HIS A 123 -28.62 5.43 0.74
CA HIS A 123 -28.83 4.37 -0.24
C HIS A 123 -27.80 3.22 -0.09
N ILE A 124 -27.18 3.08 1.09
CA ILE A 124 -26.10 2.10 1.34
C ILE A 124 -26.48 0.64 0.97
N HIS A 125 -27.77 0.29 1.01
CA HIS A 125 -28.27 -1.05 0.71
C HIS A 125 -28.32 -1.35 -0.80
N VAL A 126 -28.47 -0.33 -1.65
CA VAL A 126 -28.52 -0.47 -3.12
C VAL A 126 -27.24 0.02 -3.82
N GLU A 127 -26.29 0.56 -3.06
CA GLU A 127 -25.02 1.05 -3.58
C GLU A 127 -23.99 -0.06 -3.80
N TRP A 128 -23.30 0.05 -4.93
CA TRP A 128 -22.23 -0.84 -5.32
C TRP A 128 -20.93 -0.06 -5.43
N ARG A 129 -19.82 -0.66 -5.00
CA ARG A 129 -18.50 -0.04 -5.05
C ARG A 129 -17.74 -0.49 -6.28
N ILE A 130 -17.32 0.47 -7.09
CA ILE A 130 -16.48 0.23 -8.25
C ILE A 130 -15.08 -0.16 -7.76
N CYS A 131 -14.51 -1.20 -8.39
CA CYS A 131 -13.17 -1.67 -8.12
C CYS A 131 -12.49 -2.17 -9.39
N PHE A 132 -11.15 -2.20 -9.35
CA PHE A 132 -10.29 -2.55 -10.48
C PHE A 132 -9.31 -3.66 -10.08
N ASN A 133 -9.75 -4.65 -9.32
CA ASN A 133 -8.85 -5.60 -8.66
C ASN A 133 -7.86 -6.29 -9.62
N THR A 134 -8.28 -6.63 -10.83
CA THR A 134 -7.40 -7.20 -11.87
C THR A 134 -6.35 -6.19 -12.33
N GLY A 135 -6.77 -4.97 -12.65
CA GLY A 135 -5.86 -3.87 -12.99
C GLY A 135 -4.93 -3.48 -11.85
N GLU A 136 -5.41 -3.48 -10.61
CA GLU A 136 -4.57 -3.25 -9.42
C GLU A 136 -3.52 -4.34 -9.23
N THR A 137 -3.85 -5.61 -9.52
CA THR A 137 -2.87 -6.71 -9.51
C THR A 137 -1.81 -6.52 -10.58
N GLU A 138 -2.22 -6.15 -11.81
CA GLU A 138 -1.28 -5.86 -12.89
C GLU A 138 -0.33 -4.70 -12.53
N LEU A 139 -0.89 -3.63 -11.94
CA LEU A 139 -0.12 -2.52 -11.42
C LEU A 139 0.90 -3.00 -10.39
N VAL A 140 0.49 -3.74 -9.35
CA VAL A 140 1.42 -4.27 -8.35
C VAL A 140 2.50 -5.15 -8.99
N ASN A 141 2.17 -5.98 -9.99
CA ASN A 141 3.13 -6.84 -10.67
C ASN A 141 4.15 -6.06 -11.51
N SER A 142 3.81 -4.86 -11.98
CA SER A 142 4.72 -3.99 -12.74
C SER A 142 5.62 -3.10 -11.86
N LEU A 143 5.52 -3.21 -10.54
CA LEU A 143 6.41 -2.52 -9.60
C LEU A 143 7.80 -3.19 -9.59
N ASN A 144 8.85 -2.38 -9.47
CA ASN A 144 10.20 -2.92 -9.30
C ASN A 144 10.44 -3.47 -7.89
N ASP A 145 11.57 -4.15 -7.68
CA ASP A 145 11.96 -4.77 -6.42
C ASP A 145 11.88 -3.84 -5.20
N THR A 146 12.33 -2.59 -5.34
CA THR A 146 12.36 -1.62 -4.23
C THR A 146 10.95 -1.19 -3.86
N HIS A 147 10.08 -0.93 -4.83
CA HIS A 147 8.66 -0.64 -4.58
C HIS A 147 7.96 -1.81 -3.88
N ILE A 148 8.23 -3.05 -4.29
CA ILE A 148 7.65 -4.24 -3.66
C ILE A 148 8.14 -4.37 -2.21
N LYS A 149 9.44 -4.19 -1.95
CA LYS A 149 9.98 -4.19 -0.58
C LYS A 149 9.36 -3.10 0.27
N LEU A 150 9.22 -1.88 -0.27
CA LEU A 150 8.56 -0.76 0.39
C LEU A 150 7.11 -1.12 0.76
N TYR A 151 6.33 -1.66 -0.20
CA TYR A 151 4.96 -2.07 0.06
C TYR A 151 4.88 -3.15 1.15
N MET A 152 5.80 -4.13 1.14
CA MET A 152 5.86 -5.16 2.16
C MET A 152 6.18 -4.60 3.55
N LEU A 153 7.14 -3.68 3.67
CA LEU A 153 7.46 -3.00 4.92
C LEU A 153 6.26 -2.21 5.45
N LEU A 154 5.64 -1.36 4.62
CA LEU A 154 4.45 -0.60 5.00
C LEU A 154 3.29 -1.52 5.38
N LYS A 155 3.10 -2.64 4.68
CA LYS A 155 2.08 -3.64 5.00
C LYS A 155 2.32 -4.30 6.35
N MET A 156 3.58 -4.62 6.68
CA MET A 156 3.94 -5.17 8.00
C MET A 156 3.73 -4.14 9.10
N ILE A 157 4.16 -2.89 8.90
CA ILE A 157 3.90 -1.78 9.83
C ILE A 157 2.40 -1.61 10.07
N ALA A 158 1.61 -1.58 9.00
CA ALA A 158 0.16 -1.48 9.10
C ALA A 158 -0.43 -2.62 9.95
N LYS A 159 0.02 -3.85 9.73
CA LYS A 159 -0.49 -5.04 10.41
C LYS A 159 -0.04 -5.14 11.88
N ASP A 160 1.25 -5.01 12.13
CA ASP A 160 1.86 -5.38 13.41
C ASP A 160 1.89 -4.18 14.38
N ILE A 161 2.03 -2.95 13.85
CA ILE A 161 2.16 -1.74 14.66
C ILE A 161 0.86 -0.92 14.69
N LEU A 162 0.26 -0.67 13.53
CA LEU A 162 -0.87 0.27 13.44
C LEU A 162 -2.21 -0.39 13.74
N LYS A 163 -2.49 -1.58 13.19
CA LYS A 163 -3.79 -2.27 13.31
C LYS A 163 -4.31 -2.42 14.75
N PRO A 164 -3.47 -2.66 15.78
CA PRO A 164 -3.94 -2.70 17.17
C PRO A 164 -4.55 -1.37 17.66
N LYS A 165 -4.10 -0.24 17.10
CA LYS A 165 -4.50 1.13 17.49
C LYS A 165 -5.37 1.84 16.45
N MET A 166 -5.28 1.43 15.19
CA MET A 166 -5.81 2.11 14.01
C MET A 166 -6.43 1.08 13.05
N LYS A 167 -7.68 0.70 13.28
CA LYS A 167 -8.32 -0.41 12.53
C LYS A 167 -8.61 -0.05 11.07
N GLU A 168 -8.72 1.24 10.79
CA GLU A 168 -9.05 1.84 9.50
C GLU A 168 -7.85 1.87 8.55
N ILE A 169 -6.63 1.82 9.10
CA ILE A 169 -5.40 1.78 8.31
C ILE A 169 -5.15 0.33 7.90
N THR A 170 -5.23 0.06 6.59
CA THR A 170 -5.17 -1.29 6.03
C THR A 170 -4.00 -1.47 5.08
N SER A 171 -3.73 -2.71 4.67
CA SER A 171 -2.81 -2.98 3.56
C SER A 171 -3.25 -2.30 2.25
N TYR A 172 -4.55 -2.07 2.08
CA TYR A 172 -5.08 -1.36 0.91
C TYR A 172 -4.72 0.14 0.93
N THR A 173 -4.72 0.76 2.12
CA THR A 173 -4.20 2.12 2.34
C THR A 173 -2.72 2.18 1.92
N MET A 174 -1.89 1.24 2.42
CA MET A 174 -0.46 1.20 2.11
C MET A 174 -0.17 0.95 0.63
N LYS A 175 -0.94 0.06 -0.01
CA LYS A 175 -0.84 -0.18 -1.45
C LYS A 175 -1.02 1.12 -2.24
N ASN A 176 -2.05 1.90 -1.91
CA ASN A 176 -2.32 3.15 -2.62
C ASN A 176 -1.22 4.19 -2.42
N ILE A 177 -0.63 4.28 -1.21
CA ILE A 177 0.52 5.16 -0.96
C ILE A 177 1.69 4.79 -1.89
N VAL A 178 2.02 3.50 -2.01
CA VAL A 178 3.11 3.04 -2.90
C VAL A 178 2.80 3.33 -4.37
N LEU A 179 1.56 3.11 -4.82
CA LEU A 179 1.15 3.43 -6.20
C LEU A 179 1.28 4.94 -6.50
N TRP A 180 0.91 5.80 -5.55
CA TRP A 180 1.10 7.25 -5.69
C TRP A 180 2.58 7.65 -5.72
N LEU A 181 3.41 7.07 -4.85
CA LEU A 181 4.86 7.30 -4.85
C LEU A 181 5.49 6.89 -6.18
N ALA A 182 5.16 5.70 -6.69
CA ALA A 182 5.65 5.18 -7.97
C ALA A 182 5.22 6.08 -9.14
N LYS A 183 3.95 6.51 -9.17
CA LYS A 183 3.45 7.41 -10.22
C LYS A 183 4.20 8.76 -10.23
N ASN A 184 4.49 9.31 -9.06
CA ASN A 184 5.02 10.67 -8.90
C ASN A 184 6.54 10.77 -8.99
N ASN A 185 7.27 9.65 -8.96
CA ASN A 185 8.73 9.65 -8.92
C ASN A 185 9.30 8.70 -9.98
N LYS A 186 10.48 9.02 -10.50
CA LYS A 186 11.15 8.17 -11.50
C LYS A 186 11.53 6.83 -10.89
N SER A 187 11.27 5.74 -11.60
CA SER A 187 11.63 4.37 -11.17
C SER A 187 13.13 4.20 -10.84
N SER A 188 14.01 4.98 -11.48
CA SER A 188 15.45 4.99 -11.22
C SER A 188 15.83 5.42 -9.81
N LEU A 189 14.96 6.17 -9.12
CA LEU A 189 15.18 6.59 -7.74
C LEU A 189 14.82 5.50 -6.72
N PHE A 190 14.19 4.41 -7.16
CA PHE A 190 13.79 3.29 -6.31
C PHE A 190 14.81 2.16 -6.42
N HIS A 191 15.97 2.35 -5.80
CA HIS A 191 17.00 1.32 -5.62
C HIS A 191 17.13 0.93 -4.13
N SER A 192 17.88 -0.13 -3.85
CA SER A 192 17.95 -0.73 -2.52
C SER A 192 18.37 0.24 -1.41
N GLU A 193 19.40 1.05 -1.65
CA GLU A 193 19.91 2.04 -0.69
C GLU A 193 18.90 3.16 -0.38
N SER A 194 17.95 3.42 -1.30
CA SER A 194 16.90 4.43 -1.11
C SER A 194 15.68 3.90 -0.35
N LEU A 195 15.62 2.61 -0.01
CA LEU A 195 14.41 1.97 0.52
C LEU A 195 13.89 2.64 1.79
N PHE A 196 14.76 3.01 2.73
CA PHE A 196 14.35 3.67 3.96
C PHE A 196 13.93 5.12 3.75
N HIS A 197 14.53 5.82 2.78
CA HIS A 197 14.03 7.13 2.36
C HIS A 197 12.58 7.00 1.88
N TRP A 198 12.29 6.05 0.99
CA TRP A 198 10.92 5.83 0.52
C TRP A 198 9.96 5.32 1.60
N LEU A 199 10.47 4.57 2.59
CA LEU A 199 9.68 4.19 3.76
C LEU A 199 9.25 5.43 4.55
N HIS A 200 10.18 6.35 4.77
CA HIS A 200 9.91 7.63 5.43
C HIS A 200 8.89 8.45 4.63
N GLU A 201 9.06 8.60 3.31
CA GLU A 201 8.10 9.31 2.44
C GLU A 201 6.70 8.66 2.47
N GLY A 202 6.63 7.32 2.46
CA GLY A 202 5.37 6.60 2.57
C GLY A 202 4.66 6.83 3.91
N LEU A 203 5.40 6.88 5.02
CA LEU A 203 4.87 7.21 6.34
C LEU A 203 4.45 8.69 6.43
N ASP A 204 5.16 9.60 5.77
CA ASP A 204 4.79 11.01 5.73
C ASP A 204 3.49 11.24 4.94
N ILE A 205 3.32 10.56 3.81
CA ILE A 205 2.04 10.56 3.06
C ILE A 205 0.92 10.03 3.96
N LEU A 206 1.15 8.95 4.71
CA LEU A 206 0.16 8.42 5.65
C LEU A 206 -0.18 9.44 6.74
N ARG A 207 0.82 10.09 7.33
CA ARG A 207 0.64 11.13 8.36
C ARG A 207 -0.18 12.30 7.83
N THR A 208 0.13 12.76 6.62
CA THR A 208 -0.59 13.83 5.93
C THR A 208 -2.01 13.40 5.59
N ALA A 209 -2.21 12.15 5.16
CA ALA A 209 -3.55 11.62 4.90
C ALA A 209 -4.40 11.54 6.17
N ILE A 210 -3.80 11.22 7.31
CA ILE A 210 -4.47 11.23 8.61
C ILE A 210 -4.85 12.66 8.99
N SER A 211 -3.92 13.63 8.91
CA SER A 211 -4.17 15.02 9.32
C SER A 211 -5.21 15.72 8.44
N THR A 212 -5.21 15.44 7.13
CA THR A 212 -6.16 16.02 6.17
C THR A 212 -7.45 15.21 6.03
N ARG A 213 -7.49 13.98 6.58
CA ARG A 213 -8.54 12.96 6.33
C ARG A 213 -8.71 12.66 4.86
N GLN A 214 -7.65 12.77 4.06
CA GLN A 214 -7.70 12.58 2.63
C GLN A 214 -6.58 11.63 2.17
N LEU A 215 -6.97 10.50 1.60
CA LEU A 215 -6.10 9.67 0.78
C LEU A 215 -6.85 9.32 -0.51
N PRO A 216 -6.53 9.96 -1.65
CA PRO A 216 -7.12 9.64 -2.92
C PRO A 216 -6.90 8.17 -3.29
N TYR A 217 -7.95 7.48 -3.73
CA TYR A 217 -7.80 6.15 -4.32
C TYR A 217 -7.05 6.28 -5.65
N TYR A 218 -6.02 5.46 -5.85
CA TYR A 218 -5.16 5.56 -7.04
C TYR A 218 -5.93 5.44 -8.36
N MET A 219 -6.92 4.53 -8.46
CA MET A 219 -7.68 4.40 -9.71
C MET A 219 -8.71 5.53 -9.87
N ILE A 220 -9.35 5.97 -8.78
CA ILE A 220 -10.38 7.03 -8.76
C ILE A 220 -10.02 8.08 -7.70
N PRO A 221 -9.24 9.12 -8.02
CA PRO A 221 -8.75 10.10 -7.05
C PRO A 221 -9.85 10.81 -6.25
N GLU A 222 -11.01 10.98 -6.87
CA GLU A 222 -12.20 11.57 -6.25
C GLU A 222 -12.73 10.71 -5.10
N ARG A 223 -12.44 9.40 -5.10
CA ARG A 223 -12.78 8.49 -4.01
C ARG A 223 -11.72 8.56 -2.92
N ASN A 224 -12.09 9.16 -1.80
CA ASN A 224 -11.23 9.26 -0.62
C ASN A 224 -11.29 7.98 0.24
N LEU A 225 -10.13 7.32 0.45
CA LEU A 225 -9.99 6.11 1.26
C LEU A 225 -10.07 6.37 2.78
N MET A 226 -9.94 7.62 3.21
CA MET A 226 -10.07 8.05 4.62
C MET A 226 -11.46 8.62 4.93
N ALA A 227 -12.38 8.68 3.96
CA ALA A 227 -13.70 9.30 4.17
C ALA A 227 -14.57 8.59 5.22
N THR A 228 -14.42 7.27 5.36
CA THR A 228 -15.26 6.44 6.25
C THR A 228 -14.67 6.26 7.65
N SER A 229 -13.49 6.84 7.89
CA SER A 229 -12.78 6.73 9.15
C SER A 229 -13.41 7.77 10.09
N GLY A 230 -14.33 7.34 10.96
CA GLY A 230 -15.05 8.20 11.91
C GLY A 230 -14.15 8.74 13.03
N LEU A 231 -12.93 9.13 12.70
CA LEU A 231 -11.93 9.60 13.62
C LEU A 231 -12.41 10.88 14.30
N SER A 232 -12.34 10.88 15.63
CA SER A 232 -12.39 12.11 16.40
C SER A 232 -11.12 12.93 16.14
N ASN A 233 -11.18 14.24 16.44
CA ASN A 233 -10.01 15.11 16.35
C ASN A 233 -8.87 14.65 17.26
N GLU A 234 -9.20 14.09 18.42
CA GLU A 234 -8.21 13.51 19.36
C GLU A 234 -7.52 12.28 18.78
N GLN A 235 -8.28 11.36 18.18
CA GLN A 235 -7.72 10.17 17.52
C GLN A 235 -6.82 10.57 16.36
N GLN A 236 -7.24 11.55 15.56
CA GLN A 236 -6.46 12.09 14.45
C GLN A 236 -5.11 12.64 14.92
N LEU A 237 -5.10 13.45 15.99
CA LEU A 237 -3.87 14.00 16.56
C LEU A 237 -2.97 12.91 17.14
N LEU A 238 -3.56 11.94 17.86
CA LEU A 238 -2.83 10.81 18.43
C LEU A 238 -2.20 9.94 17.33
N TRP A 239 -2.92 9.67 16.26
CA TRP A 239 -2.42 8.87 15.15
C TRP A 239 -1.31 9.61 14.41
N GLY A 240 -1.50 10.91 14.13
CA GLY A 240 -0.47 11.75 13.53
C GLY A 240 0.83 11.76 14.34
N ARG A 241 0.73 11.89 15.68
CA ARG A 241 1.88 11.76 16.59
C ARG A 241 2.53 10.38 16.51
N THR A 242 1.73 9.31 16.57
CA THR A 242 2.24 7.93 16.49
C THR A 242 3.06 7.69 15.21
N ILE A 243 2.58 8.18 14.06
CA ILE A 243 3.34 8.06 12.80
C ILE A 243 4.60 8.93 12.83
N LYS A 244 4.53 10.14 13.41
CA LYS A 244 5.71 11.01 13.57
C LYS A 244 6.79 10.34 14.45
N ASP A 245 6.43 9.81 15.61
CA ASP A 245 7.36 9.13 16.52
C ASP A 245 8.02 7.94 15.81
N MET A 246 7.24 7.19 15.03
CA MET A 246 7.74 6.09 14.18
C MET A 246 8.76 6.54 13.13
N MET A 247 8.58 7.72 12.54
CA MET A 247 9.54 8.30 11.59
C MET A 247 10.83 8.72 12.31
N GLU A 248 10.72 9.29 13.51
CA GLU A 248 11.86 9.70 14.35
C GLU A 248 12.64 8.49 14.89
N GLU A 249 11.99 7.34 15.11
CA GLU A 249 12.64 6.07 15.46
C GLU A 249 13.55 5.52 14.34
N GLY A 250 13.37 5.97 13.10
CA GLY A 250 14.14 5.48 11.95
C GLY A 250 13.95 3.97 11.75
N PRO A 251 15.01 3.19 11.49
CA PRO A 251 14.87 1.76 11.21
C PRO A 251 14.64 0.93 12.48
N ARG A 252 14.74 1.52 13.69
CA ARG A 252 14.43 0.83 14.95
C ARG A 252 12.98 0.34 14.96
N ILE A 253 12.11 0.99 14.20
CA ILE A 253 10.74 0.54 13.95
C ILE A 253 10.67 -0.92 13.49
N LEU A 254 11.66 -1.40 12.74
CA LEU A 254 11.68 -2.78 12.24
C LEU A 254 11.72 -3.79 13.38
N LEU A 255 12.34 -3.46 14.51
CA LEU A 255 12.38 -4.34 15.69
C LEU A 255 11.00 -4.54 16.34
N ARG A 256 10.03 -3.66 16.02
CA ARG A 256 8.64 -3.76 16.48
C ARG A 256 7.78 -4.65 15.59
N LEU A 257 8.27 -5.04 14.42
CA LEU A 257 7.56 -5.93 13.51
C LEU A 257 7.74 -7.38 13.96
N ASP A 258 6.66 -8.15 14.03
CA ASP A 258 6.71 -9.50 14.63
C ASP A 258 7.65 -10.43 13.87
N LYS A 259 7.68 -10.33 12.53
CA LYS A 259 8.59 -11.13 11.69
C LYS A 259 10.05 -10.83 12.01
N PHE A 260 10.39 -9.54 12.08
CA PHE A 260 11.76 -9.11 12.38
C PHE A 260 12.11 -9.41 13.82
N ARG A 261 11.25 -9.11 14.79
CA ARG A 261 11.45 -9.49 16.19
C ARG A 261 11.79 -10.97 16.35
N LYS A 262 11.09 -11.86 15.64
CA LYS A 262 11.35 -13.31 15.67
C LYS A 262 12.67 -13.70 14.98
N ALA A 263 13.04 -13.04 13.89
CA ALA A 263 14.35 -13.22 13.25
C ALA A 263 15.52 -12.67 14.10
N VAL A 264 15.29 -11.58 14.82
CA VAL A 264 16.25 -10.87 15.69
C VAL A 264 16.59 -11.65 16.95
N ILE A 265 15.74 -12.59 17.39
CA ILE A 265 16.06 -13.54 18.48
C ILE A 265 17.31 -14.39 18.12
N GLY A 266 17.70 -14.49 16.84
CA GLY A 266 18.96 -15.08 16.42
C GLY A 266 20.18 -14.14 16.39
N TYR A 267 20.01 -12.80 16.36
CA TYR A 267 21.10 -11.82 16.16
C TYR A 267 20.85 -10.44 16.85
N PRO A 268 20.68 -10.35 18.18
CA PRO A 268 20.31 -9.10 18.85
C PRO A 268 21.42 -8.03 18.92
N GLU A 269 22.69 -8.41 19.15
CA GLU A 269 23.82 -7.48 19.31
C GLU A 269 24.20 -6.70 18.02
N PRO A 270 24.32 -7.34 16.84
CA PRO A 270 24.68 -6.63 15.59
C PRO A 270 23.66 -5.57 15.17
N LEU A 271 22.40 -5.70 15.58
CA LEU A 271 21.31 -4.80 15.20
C LEU A 271 21.15 -3.61 16.14
N LEU A 272 21.40 -3.81 17.43
CA LEU A 272 21.58 -2.70 18.36
C LEU A 272 22.78 -1.83 17.92
N TRP A 273 23.84 -2.49 17.44
CA TRP A 273 25.02 -1.82 16.91
C TRP A 273 24.75 -1.08 15.59
N TYR A 274 24.15 -1.72 14.58
CA TYR A 274 23.77 -1.06 13.32
C TYR A 274 22.89 0.17 13.57
N SER A 275 21.92 0.06 14.48
CA SER A 275 21.07 1.16 14.93
C SER A 275 21.85 2.32 15.57
N LYS A 276 22.93 2.05 16.30
CA LYS A 276 23.82 3.06 16.88
C LYS A 276 24.73 3.70 15.83
N MET A 277 25.21 2.90 14.88
CA MET A 277 26.11 3.33 13.81
C MET A 277 25.39 4.04 12.66
N ARG A 278 24.07 3.86 12.52
CA ARG A 278 23.30 4.53 11.47
C ARG A 278 23.34 6.05 11.57
N THR A 279 23.20 6.62 12.77
CA THR A 279 23.31 8.08 12.96
C THR A 279 24.70 8.61 12.57
N GLU A 280 25.75 7.80 12.80
CA GLU A 280 27.10 8.13 12.36
C GLU A 280 27.22 8.01 10.83
N LEU A 281 26.67 6.95 10.23
CA LEU A 281 26.67 6.71 8.79
C LEU A 281 25.92 7.81 8.02
N GLU A 282 24.70 8.16 8.46
CA GLU A 282 23.87 9.25 7.93
C GLU A 282 24.61 10.60 8.05
N MET A 283 25.30 10.84 9.17
CA MET A 283 26.10 12.06 9.36
C MET A 283 27.29 12.13 8.41
N TRP A 284 28.00 11.02 8.17
CA TRP A 284 29.13 10.98 7.23
C TRP A 284 28.66 11.08 5.77
N GLN A 285 27.54 10.47 5.41
CA GLN A 285 26.91 10.62 4.10
C GLN A 285 26.44 12.07 3.87
N LEU A 286 25.86 12.73 4.87
CA LEU A 286 25.51 14.14 4.80
C LEU A 286 26.74 15.05 4.67
N LYS A 287 27.84 14.76 5.37
CA LYS A 287 29.11 15.48 5.21
C LYS A 287 29.69 15.32 3.81
N LEU A 288 29.63 14.10 3.26
CA LEU A 288 30.06 13.80 1.89
C LEU A 288 29.22 14.57 0.87
N PHE A 289 27.89 14.51 0.99
CA PHE A 289 26.96 15.22 0.12
C PHE A 289 27.11 16.74 0.20
N ASN A 290 27.24 17.29 1.40
CA ASN A 290 27.46 18.73 1.58
C ASN A 290 28.81 19.18 0.98
N ARG A 291 29.86 18.35 1.11
CA ARG A 291 31.16 18.65 0.49
C ARG A 291 31.11 18.57 -1.03
N GLN A 292 30.36 17.62 -1.58
CA GLN A 292 30.10 17.51 -3.02
C GLN A 292 29.41 18.77 -3.56
N LEU A 293 28.35 19.23 -2.89
CA LEU A 293 27.66 20.47 -3.24
C LEU A 293 28.60 21.69 -3.17
N GLN A 294 29.49 21.76 -2.17
CA GLN A 294 30.48 22.85 -2.08
C GLN A 294 31.49 22.82 -3.24
N CYS A 295 31.97 21.64 -3.63
CA CYS A 295 32.88 21.48 -4.79
C CYS A 295 32.19 21.88 -6.10
N GLU A 296 30.92 21.51 -6.28
CA GLU A 296 30.10 21.90 -7.44
C GLU A 296 29.87 23.42 -7.49
N VAL A 297 29.56 24.06 -6.36
CA VAL A 297 29.35 25.52 -6.26
C VAL A 297 30.65 26.31 -6.48
N THR A 298 31.80 25.76 -6.07
CA THR A 298 33.11 26.43 -6.18
C THR A 298 33.86 26.12 -7.48
N ASN A 299 33.29 25.28 -8.35
CA ASN A 299 33.88 24.84 -9.63
C ASN A 299 35.30 24.24 -9.46
N SER A 300 35.52 23.55 -8.33
CA SER A 300 36.80 22.94 -7.98
C SER A 300 36.88 21.52 -8.55
N MET A 301 37.87 21.23 -9.41
CA MET A 301 38.07 19.90 -10.04
C MET A 301 38.63 18.82 -9.08
N VAL A 302 38.69 19.08 -7.77
CA VAL A 302 39.54 18.32 -6.84
C VAL A 302 38.73 17.41 -5.90
N PHE A 303 37.50 17.02 -6.28
CA PHE A 303 36.59 16.23 -5.44
C PHE A 303 37.20 14.85 -5.07
N GLU A 304 37.85 14.17 -6.00
CA GLU A 304 38.42 12.83 -5.78
C GLU A 304 39.65 12.83 -4.86
N THR A 305 40.38 13.94 -4.75
CA THR A 305 41.57 14.04 -3.87
C THR A 305 41.31 14.88 -2.62
N ASP A 306 40.07 15.34 -2.40
CA ASP A 306 39.69 16.09 -1.21
C ASP A 306 39.77 15.18 0.03
N THR A 307 40.61 15.57 0.99
CA THR A 307 40.88 14.80 2.20
C THR A 307 39.63 14.55 3.04
N ILE A 308 38.65 15.46 3.02
CA ILE A 308 37.38 15.33 3.74
C ILE A 308 36.51 14.29 3.02
N VAL A 309 36.43 14.33 1.69
CA VAL A 309 35.72 13.34 0.86
C VAL A 309 36.29 11.94 1.11
N GLN A 310 37.62 11.79 1.02
CA GLN A 310 38.30 10.52 1.29
C GLN A 310 38.08 10.02 2.72
N THR A 311 38.07 10.93 3.70
CA THR A 311 37.76 10.57 5.10
C THR A 311 36.32 10.10 5.26
N CYS A 312 35.36 10.76 4.62
CA CYS A 312 33.95 10.36 4.68
C CYS A 312 33.75 8.98 4.03
N ILE A 313 34.29 8.77 2.81
CA ILE A 313 34.22 7.48 2.10
C ILE A 313 34.85 6.37 2.94
N LYS A 314 36.05 6.60 3.46
CA LYS A 314 36.75 5.63 4.32
C LYS A 314 35.91 5.27 5.54
N ARG A 315 35.35 6.27 6.24
CA ARG A 315 34.59 6.04 7.46
C ARG A 315 33.26 5.33 7.20
N THR A 316 32.58 5.66 6.11
CA THR A 316 31.38 4.94 5.65
C THR A 316 31.70 3.48 5.35
N ASN A 317 32.80 3.21 4.63
CA ASN A 317 33.24 1.86 4.32
C ASN A 317 33.64 1.06 5.57
N GLU A 318 34.35 1.67 6.52
CA GLU A 318 34.71 1.05 7.81
C GLU A 318 33.45 0.62 8.59
N ILE A 319 32.46 1.51 8.71
CA ILE A 319 31.21 1.22 9.41
C ILE A 319 30.47 0.09 8.69
N GLN A 320 30.40 0.11 7.36
CA GLN A 320 29.74 -0.94 6.58
C GLN A 320 30.43 -2.30 6.70
N GLN A 321 31.77 -2.33 6.69
CA GLN A 321 32.56 -3.55 6.87
C GLN A 321 32.44 -4.12 8.29
N GLU A 322 32.49 -3.26 9.31
CA GLU A 322 32.30 -3.64 10.71
C GLU A 322 30.92 -4.25 10.93
N VAL A 323 29.88 -3.67 10.33
CA VAL A 323 28.52 -4.23 10.40
C VAL A 323 28.43 -5.55 9.64
N ALA A 324 28.98 -5.65 8.43
CA ALA A 324 29.00 -6.89 7.66
C ALA A 324 29.70 -8.03 8.43
N TRP A 325 30.85 -7.75 9.04
CA TRP A 325 31.60 -8.70 9.88
C TRP A 325 30.78 -9.17 11.09
N ARG A 326 30.16 -8.24 11.84
CA ARG A 326 29.30 -8.58 12.99
C ARG A 326 28.04 -9.34 12.59
N MET A 327 27.60 -9.20 11.35
CA MET A 327 26.44 -9.88 10.79
C MET A 327 26.79 -11.20 10.06
N GLY A 328 28.08 -11.57 9.97
CA GLY A 328 28.51 -12.78 9.24
C GLY A 328 28.31 -12.68 7.72
N ILE A 329 28.23 -11.47 7.17
CA ILE A 329 28.07 -11.19 5.74
C ILE A 329 29.44 -10.90 5.14
N ASP A 330 29.72 -11.41 3.93
CA ASP A 330 30.91 -11.03 3.18
C ASP A 330 30.92 -9.50 2.89
N GLY A 331 32.00 -8.84 3.33
CA GLY A 331 32.12 -7.38 3.41
C GLY A 331 32.23 -6.66 2.06
N SER A 332 32.24 -7.39 0.94
CA SER A 332 32.33 -6.87 -0.42
C SER A 332 31.03 -6.23 -0.94
N SER A 333 29.90 -6.41 -0.24
CA SER A 333 28.59 -5.91 -0.68
C SER A 333 27.61 -5.86 0.50
N PHE A 334 27.68 -4.81 1.31
CA PHE A 334 26.73 -4.57 2.42
C PHE A 334 25.65 -3.57 1.97
N ASP A 335 24.37 -3.96 2.10
CA ASP A 335 23.20 -3.16 1.72
C ASP A 335 22.05 -3.48 2.69
N ASP A 336 21.28 -2.46 3.07
CA ASP A 336 20.04 -2.55 3.83
C ASP A 336 19.10 -3.66 3.34
N VAL A 337 19.08 -3.95 2.04
CA VAL A 337 18.34 -5.06 1.43
C VAL A 337 18.92 -6.43 1.76
N LYS A 338 20.25 -6.58 1.90
CA LYS A 338 20.86 -7.84 2.37
C LYS A 338 20.59 -8.05 3.86
N VAL A 339 20.63 -6.98 4.65
CA VAL A 339 20.22 -7.01 6.06
C VAL A 339 18.76 -7.47 6.17
N LEU A 340 17.85 -6.89 5.37
CA LEU A 340 16.46 -7.32 5.28
C LEU A 340 16.31 -8.76 4.74
N LYS A 341 17.08 -9.18 3.73
CA LYS A 341 17.04 -10.55 3.17
C LYS A 341 17.51 -11.59 4.21
N MET A 342 18.58 -11.31 4.93
CA MET A 342 19.12 -12.17 5.99
C MET A 342 18.19 -12.24 7.21
N MET A 343 17.44 -11.17 7.50
CA MET A 343 16.38 -11.17 8.51
C MET A 343 15.09 -11.90 8.07
N LEU A 344 14.93 -12.20 6.78
CA LEU A 344 13.71 -12.78 6.21
C LEU A 344 13.91 -14.22 5.70
N SER A 345 15.15 -14.71 5.60
CA SER A 345 15.53 -16.11 5.43
C SER A 345 15.59 -16.82 6.79
#